data_AF-A0A936VHN4-F1
#
_entry.id   AF-A0A936VHN4-F1
#
_cell.length_a   1.000
_cell.length_b   1.000
_cell.length_c   1.000
_cell.angle_alpha   90.00
_cell.angle_beta   90.00
_cell.angle_gamma   90.00
#
_symmetry.space_group_name_H-M   'P 1'
#
loop_
_entity.id
_entity.type
_entity.pdbx_description
1 polymer ?
#
loop_
_entity_poly.entity_id
_entity_poly.type
_entity_poly.pdbx_seq_one_letter_code
_entity_poly.pdbx_strand_id
1 'polypeptide(L)'
;MGHSVTFGIKPKEGVRVVELLNDLERDPSGRYKLPNLQSGSPLEIVVRLAVPTTEAGATLHLADFDLSYIGQDSKLPEKSKAKFQVEFAAAEVVDALEEDPSVAQAVLLLINARARREVAEHIDRGDPRSAKSSLAAAMGATDQMFLRAPSPELRKELNDLAGIDEDLDIDDTLARKLGLYQRYNRRTGKEYLNGRAARLVALPGGLFMKFTFEEFDGHILQISTTTSALSTPVRQSHSVDRCRRWGTRRLWKAYVARVLRNSELCSESRLTS
;
A
#
# COMPACT_ATOMS: atom_id res chain seq x y z
N MET A 1 8.12 -13.80 -14.04
CA MET A 1 8.81 -13.06 -12.96
C MET A 1 9.55 -11.87 -13.54
N GLY A 2 9.57 -10.75 -12.82
CA GLY A 2 10.35 -9.57 -13.20
C GLY A 2 11.62 -9.45 -12.37
N HIS A 3 12.77 -9.22 -13.00
CA HIS A 3 14.02 -8.95 -12.29
C HIS A 3 14.54 -7.53 -12.56
N SER A 4 15.53 -7.10 -11.77
CA SER A 4 16.10 -5.74 -11.84
C SER A 4 15.03 -4.66 -11.69
N VAL A 5 14.14 -4.85 -10.72
CA VAL A 5 12.95 -4.02 -10.54
C VAL A 5 13.32 -2.72 -9.85
N THR A 6 12.91 -1.60 -10.43
CA THR A 6 13.12 -0.25 -9.90
C THR A 6 11.81 0.51 -9.84
N PHE A 7 11.65 1.29 -8.77
CA PHE A 7 10.48 2.11 -8.50
C PHE A 7 10.88 3.57 -8.37
N GLY A 8 10.29 4.40 -9.22
CA GLY A 8 10.46 5.85 -9.21
C GLY A 8 9.20 6.54 -8.74
N ILE A 9 9.37 7.55 -7.88
CA ILE A 9 8.29 8.44 -7.45
C ILE A 9 8.62 9.83 -8.00
N LYS A 10 7.69 10.42 -8.75
CA LYS A 10 7.81 11.77 -9.31
C LYS A 10 6.69 12.63 -8.75
N PRO A 11 6.90 13.30 -7.60
CA PRO A 11 5.90 14.21 -7.05
C PRO A 11 5.69 15.41 -7.99
N LYS A 12 4.47 15.96 -8.00
CA LYS A 12 4.14 17.20 -8.70
C LYS A 12 4.48 18.42 -7.84
N GLU A 13 4.34 19.61 -8.42
CA GLU A 13 4.65 20.87 -7.77
C GLU A 13 3.92 21.00 -6.42
N GLY A 14 4.64 21.44 -5.39
CA GLY A 14 4.13 21.56 -4.02
C GLY A 14 3.99 20.25 -3.23
N VAL A 15 3.99 19.08 -3.89
CA VAL A 15 3.93 17.76 -3.24
C VAL A 15 5.33 17.30 -2.85
N ARG A 16 5.48 16.79 -1.62
CA ARG A 16 6.75 16.23 -1.14
C ARG A 16 6.55 14.79 -0.68
N VAL A 17 7.47 13.92 -1.05
CA VAL A 17 7.56 12.58 -0.44
C VAL A 17 8.17 12.75 0.94
N VAL A 18 7.36 12.59 1.98
CA VAL A 18 7.83 12.66 3.37
C VAL A 18 8.64 11.42 3.68
N GLU A 19 8.09 10.26 3.34
CA GLU A 19 8.64 9.00 3.75
C GLU A 19 8.19 7.85 2.85
N LEU A 20 9.08 6.89 2.66
CA LEU A 20 8.77 5.57 2.14
C LEU A 20 8.92 4.60 3.32
N LEU A 21 7.83 3.97 3.74
CA LEU A 21 7.86 3.12 4.95
C LEU A 21 8.63 1.83 4.71
N ASN A 22 8.70 1.37 3.46
CA ASN A 22 9.52 0.24 3.07
C ASN A 22 11.01 0.63 3.06
N ASP A 23 11.84 -0.17 3.73
CA ASP A 23 13.29 0.00 3.73
C ASP A 23 13.91 -0.51 2.43
N LEU A 24 13.84 0.32 1.40
CA LEU A 24 14.33 0.03 0.07
C LEU A 24 15.61 0.81 -0.21
N GLU A 25 16.61 0.14 -0.78
CA GLU A 25 17.85 0.77 -1.20
C GLU A 25 17.58 1.70 -2.38
N ARG A 26 18.19 2.89 -2.39
CA ARG A 26 18.16 3.79 -3.54
C ARG A 26 19.35 3.53 -4.45
N ASP A 27 19.12 3.64 -5.75
CA ASP A 27 20.19 3.65 -6.73
C ASP A 27 20.79 5.08 -6.87
N PRO A 28 21.95 5.24 -7.55
CA PRO A 28 22.55 6.56 -7.78
C PRO A 28 21.66 7.53 -8.56
N SER A 29 20.61 7.05 -9.25
CA SER A 29 19.63 7.88 -9.95
C SER A 29 18.47 8.34 -9.06
N GLY A 30 18.46 7.92 -7.79
CA GLY A 30 17.42 8.25 -6.82
C GLY A 30 16.17 7.36 -6.90
N ARG A 31 16.18 6.29 -7.69
CA ARG A 31 15.08 5.31 -7.75
C ARG A 31 15.28 4.23 -6.70
N TYR A 32 14.18 3.65 -6.21
CA TYR A 32 14.22 2.57 -5.24
C TYR A 32 14.40 1.23 -5.94
N LYS A 33 15.35 0.43 -5.47
CA LYS A 33 15.53 -0.96 -5.89
C LYS A 33 14.52 -1.82 -5.16
N LEU A 34 13.67 -2.50 -5.93
CA LEU A 34 12.71 -3.46 -5.40
C LEU A 34 13.27 -4.88 -5.48
N PRO A 35 12.80 -5.79 -4.61
CA PRO A 35 13.03 -7.22 -4.85
C PRO A 35 12.42 -7.66 -6.17
N ASN A 36 12.87 -8.82 -6.65
CA ASN A 36 12.30 -9.44 -7.84
C ASN A 36 10.82 -9.73 -7.59
N LEU A 37 9.99 -9.39 -8.58
CA LEU A 37 8.55 -9.64 -8.52
C LEU A 37 8.29 -11.12 -8.83
N GLN A 38 7.57 -11.78 -7.94
CA GLN A 38 7.18 -13.18 -8.05
C GLN A 38 5.66 -13.26 -8.16
N SER A 39 5.16 -14.13 -9.04
CA SER A 39 3.72 -14.39 -9.12
C SER A 39 3.20 -14.99 -7.82
N GLY A 40 2.06 -14.50 -7.34
CA GLY A 40 1.43 -14.91 -6.07
C GLY A 40 2.06 -14.33 -4.80
N SER A 41 3.08 -13.46 -4.91
CA SER A 41 3.64 -12.72 -3.77
C SER A 41 3.51 -11.22 -4.00
N PRO A 42 2.39 -10.60 -3.56
CA PRO A 42 2.18 -9.18 -3.75
C PRO A 42 3.20 -8.37 -2.93
N LEU A 43 3.88 -7.43 -3.59
CA LEU A 43 4.73 -6.47 -2.90
C LEU A 43 3.91 -5.24 -2.52
N GLU A 44 3.80 -4.99 -1.22
CA GLU A 44 3.11 -3.81 -0.70
C GLU A 44 4.11 -2.68 -0.44
N ILE A 45 3.90 -1.53 -1.09
CA ILE A 45 4.70 -0.32 -0.88
C ILE A 45 3.82 0.76 -0.29
N VAL A 46 4.26 1.36 0.82
CA VAL A 46 3.55 2.46 1.46
C VAL A 46 4.37 3.75 1.42
N VAL A 47 3.78 4.78 0.82
CA VAL A 47 4.39 6.10 0.66
C VAL A 47 3.57 7.12 1.45
N ARG A 48 4.23 7.96 2.24
CA ARG A 48 3.64 9.13 2.89
C ARG A 48 3.95 10.39 2.08
N LEU A 49 2.92 11.08 1.62
CA LEU A 49 3.04 12.37 0.94
C LEU A 49 2.60 13.52 1.83
N ALA A 50 3.35 14.63 1.76
CA ALA A 50 2.91 15.94 2.19
C ALA A 50 2.35 16.66 0.97
N VAL A 51 1.09 17.04 1.05
CA VAL A 51 0.30 17.62 -0.04
C VAL A 51 -0.05 19.06 0.35
N PRO A 52 0.04 20.04 -0.58
CA PRO A 52 -0.33 21.42 -0.29
C PRO A 52 -1.85 21.54 -0.13
N THR A 53 -2.28 22.45 0.75
CA THR A 53 -3.70 22.79 0.90
C THR A 53 -4.22 23.40 -0.40
N THR A 54 -5.39 22.94 -0.85
CA THR A 54 -6.05 23.40 -2.08
C THR A 54 -7.55 23.57 -1.79
N GLU A 55 -8.25 24.34 -2.63
CA GLU A 55 -9.70 24.54 -2.52
C GLU A 55 -10.49 23.23 -2.65
N ALA A 56 -11.60 23.13 -1.91
CA ALA A 56 -12.50 21.99 -2.00
C ALA A 56 -13.14 21.90 -3.41
N GLY A 57 -13.28 20.68 -3.92
CA GLY A 57 -13.74 20.38 -5.28
C GLY A 57 -12.63 20.41 -6.34
N ALA A 58 -11.43 20.91 -6.02
CA ALA A 58 -10.31 20.85 -6.94
C ALA A 58 -9.78 19.42 -7.08
N THR A 59 -9.49 18.99 -8.31
CA THR A 59 -8.77 17.73 -8.57
C THR A 59 -7.31 18.05 -8.88
N LEU A 60 -6.39 17.54 -8.06
CA LEU A 60 -4.95 17.74 -8.26
C LEU A 60 -4.26 16.43 -8.61
N HIS A 61 -3.35 16.49 -9.57
CA HIS A 61 -2.39 15.42 -9.83
C HIS A 61 -1.25 15.54 -8.82
N LEU A 62 -1.11 14.56 -7.94
CA LEU A 62 -0.14 14.61 -6.83
C LEU A 62 1.21 13.99 -7.19
N ALA A 63 1.21 12.85 -7.86
CA ALA A 63 2.45 12.15 -8.22
C ALA A 63 2.29 11.22 -9.43
N ASP A 64 3.40 10.95 -10.10
CA ASP A 64 3.57 9.84 -11.03
C ASP A 64 4.44 8.76 -10.41
N PHE A 65 4.03 7.51 -10.55
CA PHE A 65 4.75 6.32 -10.09
C PHE A 65 5.22 5.54 -11.29
N ASP A 66 6.53 5.35 -11.41
CA ASP A 66 7.14 4.60 -12.50
C ASP A 66 7.72 3.29 -11.97
N LEU A 67 7.18 2.16 -12.38
CA LEU A 67 7.83 0.87 -12.21
C LEU A 67 8.63 0.52 -13.46
N SER A 68 9.86 0.04 -13.32
CA SER A 68 10.64 -0.48 -14.44
C SER A 68 11.26 -1.81 -14.05
N TYR A 69 11.10 -2.83 -14.89
CA TYR A 69 11.59 -4.18 -14.65
C TYR A 69 12.02 -4.82 -15.97
N ILE A 70 12.77 -5.91 -15.90
CA ILE A 70 13.05 -6.75 -17.06
C ILE A 70 12.14 -7.97 -16.95
N GLY A 71 11.25 -8.15 -17.93
CA GLY A 71 10.39 -9.32 -18.00
C GLY A 71 11.24 -10.56 -18.28
N GLN A 72 11.02 -11.65 -17.55
CA GLN A 72 11.75 -12.89 -17.76
C GLN A 72 11.53 -13.46 -19.18
N ASP A 73 10.29 -13.36 -19.68
CA ASP A 73 9.93 -13.89 -21.00
C ASP A 73 10.36 -12.95 -22.13
N SER A 74 10.14 -11.65 -21.95
CA SER A 74 10.48 -10.65 -22.97
C SER A 74 11.99 -10.39 -23.04
N LYS A 75 12.73 -10.56 -21.92
CA LYS A 75 14.13 -10.14 -21.72
C LYS A 75 14.37 -8.66 -22.06
N LEU A 76 13.30 -7.88 -22.17
CA LEU A 76 13.34 -6.47 -22.54
C LEU A 76 12.94 -5.62 -21.33
N PRO A 77 13.48 -4.39 -21.22
CA PRO A 77 13.03 -3.46 -20.20
C PRO A 77 11.57 -3.06 -20.44
N GLU A 78 10.72 -3.37 -19.47
CA GLU A 78 9.33 -2.97 -19.43
C GLU A 78 9.15 -1.84 -18.41
N LYS A 79 8.20 -0.95 -18.70
CA LYS A 79 7.87 0.18 -17.83
C LYS A 79 6.38 0.27 -17.64
N SER A 80 5.97 0.55 -16.42
CA SER A 80 4.60 0.85 -16.07
C SER A 80 4.51 2.15 -15.32
N LYS A 81 3.46 2.90 -15.60
CA LYS A 81 3.25 4.22 -15.06
C LYS A 81 1.86 4.29 -14.42
N ALA A 82 1.80 4.73 -13.18
CA ALA A 82 0.57 5.08 -12.51
C ALA A 82 0.55 6.59 -12.29
N LYS A 83 -0.56 7.24 -12.65
CA LYS A 83 -0.81 8.63 -12.28
C LYS A 83 -1.73 8.64 -11.09
N PHE A 84 -1.43 9.49 -10.12
CA PHE A 84 -2.22 9.58 -8.91
C PHE A 84 -2.83 10.95 -8.74
N GLN A 85 -4.16 10.99 -8.71
CA GLN A 85 -4.96 12.20 -8.63
C GLN A 85 -5.92 12.09 -7.45
N VAL A 86 -6.15 13.21 -6.77
CA VAL A 86 -7.06 13.31 -5.63
C VAL A 86 -7.97 14.50 -5.83
N GLU A 87 -9.25 14.31 -5.54
CA GLU A 87 -10.23 15.38 -5.40
C GLU A 87 -10.22 15.87 -3.96
N PHE A 88 -10.07 17.16 -3.75
CA PHE A 88 -10.04 17.77 -2.41
C PHE A 88 -11.47 18.00 -1.93
N ALA A 89 -11.70 17.81 -0.64
CA ALA A 89 -12.98 18.12 -0.01
C ALA A 89 -12.75 19.11 1.15
N ALA A 90 -13.86 19.66 1.65
CA ALA A 90 -13.83 20.50 2.84
C ALA A 90 -13.32 19.70 4.05
N ALA A 91 -12.68 20.39 5.00
CA ALA A 91 -12.03 19.76 6.15
C ALA A 91 -13.01 18.92 6.97
N GLU A 92 -14.25 19.40 7.15
CA GLU A 92 -15.30 18.72 7.90
C GLU A 92 -15.70 17.39 7.26
N VAL A 93 -15.66 17.32 5.93
CA VAL A 93 -15.93 16.09 5.19
C VAL A 93 -14.78 15.11 5.39
N VAL A 94 -13.53 15.59 5.32
CA VAL A 94 -12.33 14.76 5.51
C VAL A 94 -12.26 14.19 6.93
N ASP A 95 -12.54 15.01 7.94
CA ASP A 95 -12.51 14.60 9.36
C ASP A 95 -13.59 13.56 9.70
N ALA A 96 -14.68 13.51 8.93
CA ALA A 96 -15.73 12.52 9.07
C ALA A 96 -15.43 11.20 8.33
N LEU A 97 -14.36 11.13 7.52
CA LEU A 97 -13.99 9.90 6.81
C LEU A 97 -13.32 8.91 7.77
N GLU A 98 -13.80 7.67 7.76
CA GLU A 98 -13.13 6.57 8.46
C GLU A 98 -11.83 6.16 7.75
N GLU A 99 -10.93 5.50 8.48
CA GLU A 99 -9.67 5.00 7.92
C GLU A 99 -9.88 3.70 7.16
N ASP A 100 -9.18 3.53 6.03
CA ASP A 100 -9.15 2.22 5.36
C ASP A 100 -8.37 1.25 6.24
N PRO A 101 -9.03 0.20 6.76
CA PRO A 101 -8.35 -0.74 7.64
C PRO A 101 -7.20 -1.46 6.94
N SER A 102 -7.25 -1.63 5.61
CA SER A 102 -6.19 -2.29 4.85
C SER A 102 -4.93 -1.44 4.71
N VAL A 103 -5.06 -0.11 4.61
CA VAL A 103 -3.93 0.82 4.56
C VAL A 103 -3.38 1.00 5.97
N ALA A 104 -4.25 1.20 6.97
CA ALA A 104 -3.86 1.26 8.38
C ALA A 104 -3.10 0.02 8.82
N GLN A 105 -3.57 -1.17 8.44
CA GLN A 105 -2.91 -2.45 8.71
C GLN A 105 -1.54 -2.52 8.03
N ALA A 106 -1.43 -2.17 6.74
CA ALA A 106 -0.16 -2.20 6.03
C ALA A 106 0.87 -1.21 6.62
N VAL A 107 0.43 0.01 6.98
CA VAL A 107 1.25 1.01 7.68
C VAL A 107 1.76 0.44 9.00
N LEU A 108 0.87 -0.11 9.82
CA LEU A 108 1.22 -0.68 11.12
C LEU A 108 2.22 -1.83 11.00
N LEU A 109 1.97 -2.78 10.08
CA LEU A 109 2.89 -3.91 9.86
C LEU A 109 4.28 -3.43 9.46
N LEU A 110 4.39 -2.37 8.64
CA LEU A 110 5.67 -1.77 8.27
C LEU A 110 6.33 -1.03 9.42
N ILE A 111 5.56 -0.30 10.25
CA ILE A 111 6.06 0.33 11.47
C ILE A 111 6.63 -0.72 12.43
N ASN A 112 5.93 -1.83 12.64
CA ASN A 112 6.42 -2.91 13.51
C ASN A 112 7.69 -3.57 12.97
N ALA A 113 7.85 -3.68 11.64
CA ALA A 113 9.10 -4.14 11.06
C ALA A 113 10.26 -3.17 11.36
N ARG A 114 10.00 -1.86 11.40
CA ARG A 114 10.98 -0.87 11.83
C ARG A 114 11.27 -0.97 13.32
N ALA A 115 10.25 -1.05 14.17
CA ALA A 115 10.41 -1.20 15.62
C ALA A 115 11.30 -2.41 15.98
N ARG A 116 11.15 -3.53 15.26
CA ARG A 116 12.03 -4.71 15.43
C ARG A 116 13.49 -4.47 15.04
N ARG A 117 13.76 -3.59 14.07
CA ARG A 117 15.13 -3.15 13.77
C ARG A 117 15.68 -2.31 14.92
N GLU A 118 14.89 -1.37 15.39
CA GLU A 118 15.28 -0.50 16.52
C GLU A 118 15.60 -1.35 17.75
N VAL A 119 14.82 -2.40 18.03
CA VAL A 119 15.12 -3.41 19.07
C VAL A 119 16.52 -4.00 18.87
N ALA A 120 16.84 -4.52 17.68
CA ALA A 120 18.17 -5.10 17.41
C ALA A 120 19.30 -4.06 17.56
N GLU A 121 19.08 -2.82 17.12
CA GLU A 121 20.04 -1.72 17.29
C GLU A 121 20.23 -1.31 18.75
N HIS A 122 19.16 -1.33 19.55
CA HIS A 122 19.22 -1.06 20.98
C HIS A 122 20.00 -2.16 21.73
N ILE A 123 19.78 -3.42 21.37
CA ILE A 123 20.59 -4.55 21.89
C ILE A 123 22.05 -4.38 21.50
N ASP A 124 22.35 -4.04 20.24
CA ASP A 124 23.73 -3.82 19.76
C ASP A 124 24.44 -2.67 20.52
N ARG A 125 23.69 -1.70 21.04
CA ARG A 125 24.20 -0.60 21.88
C ARG A 125 24.26 -0.95 23.38
N GLY A 126 23.79 -2.12 23.79
CA GLY A 126 23.70 -2.51 25.21
C GLY A 126 22.57 -1.80 25.97
N ASP A 127 21.50 -1.39 25.29
CA ASP A 127 20.34 -0.71 25.87
C ASP A 127 19.04 -1.54 25.73
N PRO A 128 18.91 -2.66 26.48
CA PRO A 128 17.74 -3.52 26.39
C PRO A 128 16.46 -2.85 26.92
N ARG A 129 16.57 -1.79 27.75
CA ARG A 129 15.41 -1.07 28.27
C ARG A 129 14.68 -0.32 27.15
N SER A 130 15.42 0.38 26.30
CA SER A 130 14.83 1.04 25.14
C SER A 130 14.27 0.04 24.14
N ALA A 131 14.93 -1.11 23.95
CA ALA A 131 14.42 -2.20 23.12
C ALA A 131 13.01 -2.64 23.57
N LYS A 132 12.84 -2.95 24.87
CA LYS A 132 11.53 -3.32 25.43
C LYS A 132 10.48 -2.23 25.29
N SER A 133 10.86 -0.96 25.51
CA SER A 133 9.94 0.16 25.35
C SER A 133 9.42 0.28 23.91
N SER A 134 10.28 0.13 22.90
CA SER A 134 9.87 0.16 21.49
C SER A 134 8.97 -1.02 21.13
N LEU A 135 9.26 -2.22 21.67
CA LEU A 135 8.47 -3.42 21.43
C LEU A 135 7.08 -3.33 22.06
N ALA A 136 6.99 -2.88 23.31
CA ALA A 136 5.72 -2.66 24.01
C ALA A 136 4.83 -1.64 23.28
N ALA A 137 5.42 -0.56 22.76
CA ALA A 137 4.69 0.42 21.95
C ALA A 137 4.13 -0.20 20.67
N ALA A 138 4.93 -1.00 19.96
CA ALA A 138 4.49 -1.71 18.75
C ALA A 138 3.39 -2.74 19.04
N MET A 139 3.51 -3.51 20.13
CA MET A 139 2.47 -4.45 20.58
C MET A 139 1.17 -3.74 20.90
N GLY A 140 1.22 -2.66 21.68
CA GLY A 140 0.04 -1.87 22.04
C GLY A 140 -0.69 -1.29 20.82
N ALA A 141 0.06 -0.72 19.86
CA ALA A 141 -0.53 -0.23 18.61
C ALA A 141 -1.16 -1.37 17.78
N THR A 142 -0.55 -2.55 17.79
CA THR A 142 -1.03 -3.72 17.04
C THR A 142 -2.28 -4.31 17.66
N ASP A 143 -2.35 -4.39 18.98
CA ASP A 143 -3.52 -4.87 19.72
C ASP A 143 -4.73 -3.96 19.47
N GLN A 144 -4.55 -2.64 19.54
CA GLN A 144 -5.59 -1.67 19.22
C GLN A 144 -6.13 -1.82 17.79
N MET A 145 -5.24 -2.01 16.81
CA MET A 145 -5.66 -2.26 15.43
C MET A 145 -6.36 -3.62 15.29
N PHE A 146 -5.88 -4.66 15.98
CA PHE A 146 -6.49 -5.99 15.97
C PHE A 146 -7.91 -5.96 16.52
N LEU A 147 -8.18 -5.16 17.57
CA LEU A 147 -9.53 -4.97 18.12
C LEU A 147 -10.47 -4.28 17.11
N ARG A 148 -9.97 -3.32 16.33
CA ARG A 148 -10.76 -2.60 15.30
C ARG A 148 -11.01 -3.45 14.05
N ALA A 149 -9.99 -4.16 13.57
CA ALA A 149 -10.04 -4.94 12.34
C ALA A 149 -9.21 -6.23 12.48
N PRO A 150 -9.77 -7.29 13.07
CA PRO A 150 -9.05 -8.55 13.27
C PRO A 150 -8.60 -9.16 11.94
N SER A 151 -7.31 -9.46 11.83
CA SER A 151 -6.73 -10.15 10.68
C SER A 151 -5.75 -11.24 11.11
N PRO A 152 -5.59 -12.32 10.32
CA PRO A 152 -4.60 -13.35 10.63
C PRO A 152 -3.17 -12.80 10.61
N GLU A 153 -2.88 -11.80 9.79
CA GLU A 153 -1.57 -11.14 9.73
C GLU A 153 -1.27 -10.37 11.02
N LEU A 154 -2.24 -9.61 11.55
CA LEU A 154 -2.08 -8.87 12.81
C LEU A 154 -1.93 -9.83 13.99
N ARG A 155 -2.66 -10.94 14.02
CA ARG A 155 -2.49 -11.98 15.05
C ARG A 155 -1.09 -12.58 15.00
N LYS A 156 -0.60 -12.91 13.80
CA LYS A 156 0.76 -13.42 13.63
C LYS A 156 1.79 -12.38 14.11
N GLU A 157 1.63 -11.13 13.73
CA GLU A 157 2.53 -10.05 14.16
C GLU A 157 2.54 -9.89 15.69
N LEU A 158 1.39 -9.95 16.36
CA LEU A 158 1.33 -9.92 17.84
C LEU A 158 2.11 -11.08 18.48
N ASN A 159 1.93 -12.30 17.96
CA ASN A 159 2.66 -13.47 18.45
C ASN A 159 4.18 -13.32 18.22
N ASP A 160 4.57 -12.81 17.05
CA ASP A 160 5.98 -12.60 16.71
C ASP A 160 6.62 -11.53 17.60
N LEU A 161 5.90 -10.43 17.90
CA LEU A 161 6.38 -9.39 18.81
C LEU A 161 6.48 -9.89 20.25
N ALA A 162 5.48 -10.65 20.72
CA ALA A 162 5.51 -11.25 22.06
C ALA A 162 6.67 -12.24 22.22
N GLY A 163 6.95 -13.07 21.20
CA GLY A 163 8.09 -13.98 21.22
C GLY A 163 9.45 -13.25 21.31
N ILE A 164 9.59 -12.10 20.64
CA ILE A 164 10.82 -11.28 20.77
C ILE A 164 10.93 -10.70 22.18
N ASP A 165 9.82 -10.32 22.82
CA ASP A 165 9.80 -9.75 24.17
C ASP A 165 10.21 -10.80 25.21
N GLU A 166 9.67 -12.02 25.09
CA GLU A 166 10.05 -13.16 25.92
C GLU A 166 11.54 -13.51 25.76
N ASP A 167 12.05 -13.50 24.53
CA ASP A 167 13.46 -13.80 24.27
C ASP A 167 14.41 -12.70 24.78
N LEU A 168 13.97 -11.44 24.82
CA LEU A 168 14.72 -10.34 25.43
C LEU A 168 14.94 -10.53 26.95
N ASP A 169 14.10 -11.32 27.62
CA ASP A 169 14.29 -11.66 29.04
C ASP A 169 15.27 -12.81 29.26
N ILE A 170 15.54 -13.61 28.23
CA ILE A 170 16.34 -14.83 28.32
C ILE A 170 17.75 -14.63 27.74
N ASP A 171 17.83 -14.18 26.48
CA ASP A 171 19.08 -14.04 25.74
C ASP A 171 18.97 -12.96 24.65
N ASP A 172 19.67 -11.85 24.89
CA ASP A 172 19.83 -10.72 23.96
C ASP A 172 20.26 -11.17 22.54
N THR A 173 21.08 -12.22 22.44
CA THR A 173 21.59 -12.75 21.17
C THR A 173 20.48 -13.36 20.33
N LEU A 174 19.56 -14.10 20.96
CA LEU A 174 18.41 -14.72 20.30
C LEU A 174 17.41 -13.66 19.87
N ALA A 175 17.06 -12.74 20.77
CA ALA A 175 16.17 -11.61 20.46
C ALA A 175 16.69 -10.79 19.27
N ARG A 176 17.99 -10.48 19.26
CA ARG A 176 18.65 -9.80 18.13
C ARG A 176 18.52 -10.59 16.84
N LYS A 177 18.75 -11.90 16.87
CA LYS A 177 18.67 -12.75 15.69
C LYS A 177 17.24 -12.77 15.12
N LEU A 178 16.22 -12.86 15.97
CA LEU A 178 14.82 -12.84 15.54
C LEU A 178 14.40 -11.49 14.97
N GLY A 179 14.82 -10.38 15.60
CA GLY A 179 14.62 -9.03 15.08
C GLY A 179 15.19 -8.86 13.66
N LEU A 180 16.32 -9.50 13.36
CA LEU A 180 16.96 -9.45 12.04
C LEU A 180 16.42 -10.47 11.03
N TYR A 181 16.00 -11.67 11.45
CA TYR A 181 15.62 -12.77 10.56
C TYR A 181 14.39 -12.43 9.71
N GLN A 182 13.37 -11.79 10.29
CA GLN A 182 12.14 -11.47 9.56
C GLN A 182 12.32 -10.39 8.48
N ARG A 183 13.34 -9.53 8.62
CA ARG A 183 13.74 -8.56 7.57
C ARG A 183 14.10 -9.28 6.28
N TYR A 184 14.80 -10.41 6.35
CA TYR A 184 15.18 -11.17 5.17
C TYR A 184 13.94 -11.67 4.42
N ASN A 185 12.93 -12.17 5.14
CA ASN A 185 11.72 -12.70 4.53
C ASN A 185 10.88 -11.62 3.86
N ARG A 186 10.68 -10.45 4.50
CA ARG A 186 9.95 -9.33 3.89
C ARG A 186 10.70 -8.68 2.73
N ARG A 187 12.02 -8.49 2.86
CA ARG A 187 12.85 -7.95 1.77
C ARG A 187 12.88 -8.88 0.56
N THR A 188 12.86 -10.19 0.77
CA THR A 188 12.90 -11.16 -0.34
C THR A 188 11.52 -11.53 -0.88
N GLY A 189 10.43 -11.01 -0.30
CA GLY A 189 9.07 -11.32 -0.71
C GLY A 189 8.68 -12.78 -0.47
N LYS A 190 9.35 -13.47 0.45
CA LYS A 190 9.10 -14.90 0.75
C LYS A 190 7.96 -15.13 1.74
N GLU A 191 7.37 -14.07 2.28
CA GLU A 191 6.29 -14.17 3.25
C GLU A 191 4.93 -14.10 2.56
N TYR A 192 4.23 -15.23 2.55
CA TYR A 192 2.91 -15.39 1.92
C TYR A 192 1.87 -14.50 2.61
N LEU A 193 1.34 -13.52 1.89
CA LEU A 193 0.13 -12.80 2.27
C LEU A 193 -1.03 -13.31 1.41
N ASN A 194 -2.05 -13.89 2.05
CA ASN A 194 -3.25 -14.38 1.39
C ASN A 194 -4.07 -13.20 0.86
N GLY A 195 -4.21 -13.14 -0.47
CA GLY A 195 -4.85 -12.03 -1.18
C GLY A 195 -6.32 -11.84 -0.83
N ARG A 196 -6.68 -10.60 -0.49
CA ARG A 196 -8.02 -10.04 -0.70
C ARG A 196 -7.91 -8.62 -1.23
N ALA A 197 -8.68 -8.33 -2.29
CA ALA A 197 -8.85 -7.01 -2.85
C ALA A 197 -9.67 -6.13 -1.88
N ALA A 198 -9.09 -5.00 -1.48
CA ALA A 198 -9.69 -4.04 -0.55
C ALA A 198 -10.05 -2.72 -1.24
N ARG A 199 -10.92 -1.97 -0.56
CA ARG A 199 -11.76 -0.86 -1.03
C ARG A 199 -11.54 0.33 -0.09
N LEU A 200 -11.44 1.52 -0.70
CA LEU A 200 -10.83 2.81 -0.29
C LEU A 200 -11.45 3.56 0.92
N VAL A 201 -10.63 4.10 1.85
CA VAL A 201 -10.91 5.23 2.81
C VAL A 201 -9.64 5.77 3.56
N ALA A 202 -9.73 6.73 4.52
CA ALA A 202 -8.75 7.82 4.79
C ALA A 202 -7.98 7.93 6.15
N LEU A 203 -6.68 8.31 6.19
CA LEU A 203 -5.80 8.37 7.40
C LEU A 203 -5.38 9.81 7.78
N PRO A 204 -5.27 10.16 9.08
CA PRO A 204 -4.74 11.43 9.58
C PRO A 204 -3.19 11.45 9.60
N GLY A 205 -2.61 12.65 9.40
CA GLY A 205 -1.16 12.88 9.49
C GLY A 205 -0.39 12.85 8.15
N GLY A 206 -1.10 12.75 7.04
CA GLY A 206 -0.53 12.78 5.69
C GLY A 206 -1.19 11.73 4.81
N LEU A 207 -0.98 11.83 3.51
CA LEU A 207 -1.58 10.91 2.57
C LEU A 207 -0.73 9.64 2.50
N PHE A 208 -1.27 8.52 2.97
CA PHE A 208 -0.67 7.21 2.77
C PHE A 208 -1.27 6.56 1.53
N MET A 209 -0.40 6.06 0.68
CA MET A 209 -0.79 5.27 -0.48
C MET A 209 -0.20 3.89 -0.35
N LYS A 210 -1.06 2.88 -0.43
CA LYS A 210 -0.66 1.50 -0.58
C LYS A 210 -0.64 1.15 -2.06
N PHE A 211 0.52 0.71 -2.53
CA PHE A 211 0.68 0.09 -3.85
C PHE A 211 0.83 -1.40 -3.65
N THR A 212 -0.01 -2.17 -4.32
CA THR A 212 0.16 -3.62 -4.40
C THR A 212 0.65 -3.96 -5.80
N PHE A 213 1.81 -4.60 -5.89
CA PHE A 213 2.36 -5.10 -7.15
C PHE A 213 2.25 -6.62 -7.20
N GLU A 214 1.51 -7.14 -8.17
CA GLU A 214 1.37 -8.58 -8.42
C GLU A 214 1.53 -8.89 -9.92
N GLU A 215 2.10 -10.04 -10.23
CA GLU A 215 2.23 -10.58 -11.59
C GLU A 215 1.10 -11.57 -11.88
N PHE A 216 0.35 -11.34 -12.97
CA PHE A 216 -0.77 -12.19 -13.40
C PHE A 216 -0.55 -12.65 -14.85
N ASP A 217 -0.55 -13.96 -15.11
CA ASP A 217 -0.47 -14.56 -16.46
C ASP A 217 0.66 -14.01 -17.36
N GLY A 218 1.87 -13.81 -16.83
CA GLY A 218 3.03 -13.36 -17.63
C GLY A 218 2.98 -11.89 -18.07
N HIS A 219 1.97 -11.13 -17.64
CA HIS A 219 1.88 -9.69 -17.78
C HIS A 219 1.81 -9.05 -16.40
N ILE A 220 2.77 -8.19 -16.07
CA ILE A 220 2.68 -7.45 -14.81
C ILE A 220 1.65 -6.33 -15.00
N LEU A 221 0.79 -6.15 -13.99
CA LEU A 221 0.29 -4.88 -13.42
C LEU A 221 -1.22 -4.72 -13.38
N GLN A 222 -1.76 -4.98 -12.19
CA GLN A 222 -2.70 -4.06 -11.59
C GLN A 222 -1.95 -3.25 -10.52
N ILE A 223 -1.63 -1.98 -10.81
CA ILE A 223 -1.25 -1.05 -9.74
C ILE A 223 -2.55 -0.64 -9.07
N SER A 224 -2.96 -1.37 -8.03
CA SER A 224 -4.01 -0.87 -7.17
C SER A 224 -3.40 0.20 -6.26
N THR A 225 -3.90 1.42 -6.40
CA THR A 225 -3.57 2.51 -5.47
C THR A 225 -4.76 2.64 -4.55
N THR A 226 -4.55 2.35 -3.27
CA THR A 226 -5.54 2.59 -2.24
C THR A 226 -5.06 3.79 -1.43
N THR A 227 -5.84 4.85 -1.44
CA THR A 227 -5.45 6.13 -0.87
C THR A 227 -6.24 6.40 0.38
N SER A 228 -5.51 6.86 1.38
CA SER A 228 -6.05 7.29 2.63
C SER A 228 -6.61 8.74 2.65
N ALA A 229 -7.20 9.22 1.57
CA ALA A 229 -8.05 10.42 1.55
C ALA A 229 -8.76 10.43 0.22
N LEU A 230 -10.09 10.61 0.26
CA LEU A 230 -10.93 10.93 -0.89
C LEU A 230 -10.56 10.19 -2.19
N SER A 231 -11.14 9.02 -2.40
CA SER A 231 -11.57 8.70 -3.75
C SER A 231 -12.72 7.70 -3.75
N THR A 232 -13.84 8.12 -4.33
CA THR A 232 -14.67 7.23 -5.12
C THR A 232 -13.74 6.54 -6.13
N PRO A 233 -13.82 5.22 -6.39
CA PRO A 233 -12.84 4.53 -7.23
C PRO A 233 -12.61 5.26 -8.55
N VAL A 234 -11.45 5.91 -8.66
CA VAL A 234 -11.03 6.59 -9.90
C VAL A 234 -10.83 5.51 -10.94
N ARG A 235 -11.59 5.63 -12.03
CA ARG A 235 -11.45 4.77 -13.20
C ARG A 235 -10.05 4.99 -13.79
N GLN A 236 -9.10 4.10 -13.47
CA GLN A 236 -7.75 4.15 -14.01
C GLN A 236 -7.79 4.03 -15.54
N SER A 237 -7.49 5.12 -16.26
CA SER A 237 -7.23 5.07 -17.69
C SER A 237 -5.84 4.47 -17.90
N HIS A 238 -5.77 3.16 -18.12
CA HIS A 238 -4.54 2.53 -18.60
C HIS A 238 -4.33 2.97 -20.05
N SER A 239 -3.42 3.91 -20.30
CA SER A 239 -2.90 4.12 -21.65
C SER A 239 -1.85 3.05 -21.92
N VAL A 240 -2.31 1.88 -22.36
CA VAL A 240 -1.43 0.92 -23.03
C VAL A 240 -1.18 1.51 -24.42
N ASP A 241 0.00 2.09 -24.62
CA ASP A 241 0.47 2.44 -25.97
C ASP A 241 0.57 1.15 -26.78
N ARG A 242 -0.39 0.97 -27.69
CA ARG A 242 -0.67 -0.27 -28.43
C ARG A 242 0.36 -0.51 -29.52
N CYS A 243 0.82 -1.76 -29.64
CA CYS A 243 1.16 -2.33 -30.95
C CYS A 243 1.17 -3.88 -30.95
N ARG A 244 0.02 -4.52 -31.26
CA ARG A 244 -0.18 -5.47 -32.40
C ARG A 244 -1.54 -6.18 -32.33
N ARG A 245 -2.02 -6.49 -33.55
CA ARG A 245 -3.27 -7.15 -33.98
C ARG A 245 -3.40 -8.60 -33.47
N TRP A 246 -4.54 -9.21 -33.83
CA TRP A 246 -5.11 -10.54 -33.50
C TRP A 246 -5.91 -10.50 -32.19
N GLY A 247 -7.21 -10.80 -32.12
CA GLY A 247 -8.15 -11.37 -33.07
C GLY A 247 -8.82 -12.59 -32.45
N THR A 248 -9.81 -12.42 -31.58
CA THR A 248 -11.08 -13.19 -31.51
C THR A 248 -11.90 -12.83 -30.27
N ARG A 249 -13.23 -12.81 -30.49
CA ARG A 249 -14.28 -12.51 -29.52
C ARG A 249 -14.65 -13.80 -28.77
N ARG A 250 -15.02 -13.68 -27.48
CA ARG A 250 -16.34 -14.03 -26.90
C ARG A 250 -16.23 -14.31 -25.40
N LEU A 251 -17.34 -14.00 -24.71
CA LEU A 251 -17.69 -14.27 -23.31
C LEU A 251 -17.29 -13.18 -22.31
N TRP A 252 -18.22 -12.92 -21.36
CA TRP A 252 -18.33 -11.80 -20.41
C TRP A 252 -19.18 -10.59 -20.88
N LYS A 253 -20.41 -10.88 -21.33
CA LYS A 253 -21.56 -9.97 -21.21
C LYS A 253 -22.68 -10.67 -20.43
N ALA A 254 -22.69 -10.56 -19.09
CA ALA A 254 -23.85 -10.97 -18.27
C ALA A 254 -23.86 -10.48 -16.80
N TYR A 255 -23.21 -9.36 -16.43
CA TYR A 255 -23.23 -8.94 -15.00
C TYR A 255 -23.35 -7.43 -14.71
N VAL A 256 -23.94 -6.62 -15.60
CA VAL A 256 -24.20 -5.20 -15.30
C VAL A 256 -25.56 -4.74 -15.86
N ALA A 257 -26.65 -5.39 -15.42
CA ALA A 257 -28.00 -4.95 -15.76
C ALA A 257 -28.98 -5.14 -14.59
N ARG A 258 -28.70 -4.54 -13.41
CA ARG A 258 -29.70 -4.42 -12.34
C ARG A 258 -29.45 -3.35 -11.26
N VAL A 259 -28.88 -2.17 -11.59
CA VAL A 259 -28.80 -1.05 -10.60
C VAL A 259 -29.11 0.34 -11.18
N LEU A 260 -29.76 0.43 -12.36
CA LEU A 260 -30.29 1.71 -12.84
C LEU A 260 -31.72 1.53 -13.33
N ARG A 261 -32.64 1.51 -12.37
CA ARG A 261 -34.06 1.85 -12.53
C ARG A 261 -34.58 2.20 -11.14
N ASN A 262 -34.42 3.47 -10.77
CA ASN A 262 -35.30 4.24 -9.88
C ASN A 262 -34.65 5.59 -9.57
N SER A 263 -34.73 6.52 -10.52
CA SER A 263 -34.60 7.96 -10.24
C SER A 263 -34.93 8.81 -11.46
N GLU A 264 -36.10 8.58 -12.07
CA GLU A 264 -36.74 9.59 -12.90
C GLU A 264 -38.26 9.43 -12.70
N LEU A 265 -38.88 10.40 -12.03
CA LEU A 265 -40.09 11.05 -12.50
C LEU A 265 -40.26 12.37 -11.75
N CYS A 266 -39.98 13.43 -12.50
CA CYS A 266 -40.23 14.82 -12.20
C CYS A 266 -41.75 15.12 -12.23
N SER A 267 -42.16 16.07 -11.40
CA SER A 267 -43.10 17.18 -11.68
C SER A 267 -44.34 16.99 -12.58
N GLU A 268 -45.48 17.50 -12.05
CA GLU A 268 -46.60 18.19 -12.75
C GLU A 268 -47.46 17.34 -13.71
N SER A 269 -48.77 17.54 -13.89
CA SER A 269 -49.84 18.38 -13.34
C SER A 269 -51.12 17.82 -13.99
N ARG A 270 -52.30 17.93 -13.36
CA ARG A 270 -53.57 18.07 -14.09
C ARG A 270 -54.72 18.55 -13.21
N LEU A 271 -55.26 19.67 -13.65
CA LEU A 271 -56.52 20.31 -13.30
C LEU A 271 -57.73 19.52 -13.83
N THR A 272 -58.88 19.81 -13.21
CA THR A 272 -60.29 19.76 -13.67
C THR A 272 -60.95 18.41 -13.96
N SER A 273 -61.96 18.05 -13.14
CA SER A 273 -63.39 18.35 -13.41
C SER A 273 -64.19 18.30 -12.11
#